data_AF-A0AAW9CJJ4-F1
#
_entry.id   AF-A0AAW9CJJ4-F1
#
_cell.length_a   1.000
_cell.length_b   1.000
_cell.length_c   1.000
_cell.angle_alpha   90.00
_cell.angle_beta   90.00
_cell.angle_gamma   90.00
#
_symmetry.space_group_name_H-M   'P 1'
#
loop_
_entity.id
_entity.type
_entity.pdbx_description
1 polymer ?
#
loop_
_entity_poly.entity_id
_entity_poly.type
_entity_poly.pdbx_seq_one_letter_code
_entity_poly.pdbx_strand_id
1 'polypeptide(L)' 'MVPMELMPIKPLDHYDDVYDFLKPGWVPPPQGLIGRVSRWFKT' A
#
# COMPACT_ATOMS: atom_id res chain seq x y z
N MET A 1 -22.60 17.74 -1.86
CA MET A 1 -21.18 17.58 -1.50
C MET A 1 -20.77 18.80 -0.68
N VAL A 2 -20.14 18.60 0.47
CA VAL A 2 -19.62 19.73 1.26
C VAL A 2 -18.26 20.11 0.69
N PRO A 3 -17.99 21.39 0.40
CA PRO A 3 -16.68 21.86 -0.04
C PRO A 3 -15.58 21.51 0.97
N MET A 4 -14.42 21.09 0.47
CA MET A 4 -13.30 20.65 1.31
C MET A 4 -12.77 21.78 2.20
N GLU A 5 -12.88 23.02 1.74
CA GLU A 5 -12.46 24.23 2.45
C GLU A 5 -13.29 24.50 3.72
N LEU A 6 -14.48 23.89 3.82
CA LEU A 6 -15.40 24.07 4.94
C LEU A 6 -15.35 22.94 5.96
N MET A 7 -14.59 21.88 5.69
CA MET A 7 -14.39 20.80 6.64
C MET A 7 -13.22 21.16 7.58
N PRO A 8 -13.34 20.96 8.91
CA PRO A 8 -12.25 21.17 9.86
C PRO A 8 -11.24 20.02 9.78
N ILE A 9 -10.60 19.86 8.62
CA ILE A 9 -9.64 18.79 8.35
C ILE A 9 -8.27 19.28 8.81
N LYS A 10 -7.71 18.63 9.82
CA LYS A 10 -6.30 18.78 10.16
C LYS A 10 -5.52 17.64 9.51
N PRO A 11 -4.31 17.87 9.01
CA PRO A 11 -3.44 16.78 8.59
C PRO A 11 -3.27 15.79 9.75
N LEU A 12 -3.24 14.50 9.42
CA LEU A 12 -2.78 13.49 10.36
C LEU A 12 -1.27 13.65 10.53
N ASP A 13 -0.80 13.65 11.77
CA ASP A 13 0.64 13.76 12.06
C ASP A 13 1.43 12.59 11.47
N HIS A 14 0.83 11.40 11.48
CA HIS A 14 1.35 10.20 10.86
C HIS A 14 0.21 9.25 10.47
N TYR A 15 0.40 8.45 9.43
CA TYR A 15 -0.49 7.34 9.11
C TYR A 15 0.01 6.09 9.84
N ASP A 16 -0.87 5.42 10.59
CA ASP A 16 -0.51 4.18 11.28
C ASP A 16 -0.08 3.09 10.27
N ASP A 17 -0.67 3.10 9.08
CA ASP A 17 -0.40 2.17 8.00
C ASP A 17 0.21 2.89 6.79
N VAL A 18 1.49 2.68 6.55
CA VAL A 18 2.15 3.06 5.29
C VAL A 18 2.21 1.84 4.40
N TYR A 19 1.61 1.94 3.20
CA TYR A 19 1.66 0.88 2.22
C TYR A 19 3.10 0.45 1.92
N ASP A 20 3.34 -0.86 1.87
CA ASP A 20 4.69 -1.38 1.66
C ASP A 20 5.30 -0.93 0.33
N PHE A 21 4.50 -0.72 -0.72
CA PHE A 21 4.98 -0.24 -2.02
C PHE A 21 5.50 1.21 -2.00
N LEU A 22 5.21 1.98 -0.95
CA LEU A 22 5.75 3.32 -0.75
C LEU A 22 7.14 3.28 -0.08
N LYS A 23 7.55 2.14 0.48
CA LYS A 23 8.85 2.00 1.14
C LYS A 23 9.96 1.92 0.08
N PRO A 24 11.08 2.66 0.25
CA PRO A 24 12.23 2.54 -0.62
C PRO A 24 12.72 1.09 -0.71
N GLY A 25 12.98 0.61 -1.93
CA GLY A 25 13.45 -0.77 -2.16
C GLY A 25 12.35 -1.83 -2.14
N TRP A 26 11.08 -1.46 -2.05
CA TRP A 26 9.99 -2.42 -2.25
C TRP A 26 9.99 -3.00 -3.66
N VAL A 27 9.85 -4.31 -3.76
CA VAL A 27 9.72 -5.04 -5.03
C VAL A 27 8.38 -5.78 -5.00
N PRO A 28 7.54 -5.64 -6.05
CA PRO A 28 6.28 -6.34 -6.08
C PRO A 28 6.50 -7.87 -6.07
N PRO A 29 5.60 -8.64 -5.45
CA PRO A 29 5.66 -10.09 -5.56
C PRO A 29 5.51 -10.49 -7.03
N PRO A 30 6.20 -11.55 -7.51
CA PRO A 30 6.09 -11.98 -8.89
C PRO A 30 4.63 -12.22 -9.25
N GLN A 31 4.15 -11.61 -10.35
CA GLN A 31 2.79 -11.82 -10.86
C GLN A 31 2.74 -12.92 -11.92
N GLY A 32 1.54 -13.40 -12.25
CA GLY A 32 1.34 -14.40 -13.30
C GLY A 32 1.73 -15.81 -12.90
N LEU A 33 2.03 -16.67 -13.88
CA LEU A 33 2.29 -18.09 -13.67
C LEU A 33 3.49 -18.33 -12.73
N ILE A 34 4.55 -17.52 -12.85
CA ILE A 34 5.75 -17.58 -12.00
C ILE A 34 5.42 -17.24 -10.54
N GLY A 35 4.53 -16.26 -10.32
CA GLY A 35 4.00 -15.90 -9.01
C GLY A 35 3.21 -17.01 -8.31
N ARG A 36 2.41 -17.75 -9.10
CA ARG A 36 1.61 -18.87 -8.56
C ARG A 36 2.49 -20.05 -8.15
N VAL A 37 3.52 -20.35 -8.95
CA VAL A 37 4.44 -21.46 -8.68
C VAL A 37 5.34 -21.15 -7.49
N SER A 38 5.90 -19.95 -7.40
CA SER A 38 6.74 -19.53 -6.27
C SER A 38 6.01 -19.54 -4.92
N ARG A 39 4.69 -19.30 -4.90
CA ARG A 39 3.87 -19.37 -3.69
C ARG A 39 3.66 -20.81 -3.20
N TRP A 40 3.65 -21.80 -4.09
CA TRP A 40 3.45 -23.20 -3.71
C TRP A 40 4.70 -23.81 -3.07
N PHE A 41 5.89 -23.44 -3.53
CA PHE A 41 7.18 -23.89 -2.98
C PHE A 41 7.59 -23.22 -1.65
N LYS A 42 6.89 -22.15 -1.23
CA LYS A 42 7.16 -21.42 0.01
C LYS A 42 6.32 -21.88 1.21
N THR A 43 5.46 -22.89 1.01
CA THR A 43 4.71 -23.60 2.08
C THR A 43 5.54 -24.77 2.59
#